data_AF-A0A6M3XZ78-F1
#
_entry.id   AF-A0A6M3XZ78-F1
#
_cell.length_a   1.000
_cell.length_b   1.000
_cell.length_c   1.000
_cell.angle_alpha   90.00
_cell.angle_beta   90.00
_cell.angle_gamma   90.00
#
_symmetry.space_group_name_H-M   'P 1'
#
loop_
_entity.id
_entity.type
_entity.pdbx_description
1 polymer ?
#
loop_
_entity_poly.entity_id
_entity_poly.type
_entity_poly.pdbx_seq_one_letter_code
_entity_poly.pdbx_strand_id
1 'polypeptide(L)' 'MPRSLTEVRNEHCKDCSLHETAEYVCLTGYGRVPATTLLIGEAPGKREDDEGVPFVGKAGKILDV' A
#
# COMPACT_ATOMS: atom_id res chain seq x y z
N MET A 1 17.54 11.25 -1.78
CA MET A 1 16.10 11.00 -1.93
C MET A 1 15.92 9.79 -2.84
N PRO A 2 15.07 8.82 -2.47
CA PRO A 2 14.86 7.62 -3.28
C PRO A 2 14.33 8.02 -4.66
N ARG A 3 14.92 7.45 -5.71
CA ARG A 3 14.64 7.68 -7.13
C ARG A 3 13.44 6.88 -7.63
N SER A 4 12.98 5.91 -6.85
CA SER A 4 11.82 5.05 -7.15
C SER A 4 11.11 4.61 -5.86
N LEU A 5 9.79 4.39 -5.93
CA LEU A 5 9.00 3.80 -4.84
C LEU A 5 9.52 2.41 -4.43
N THR A 6 10.13 1.68 -5.38
CA THR A 6 10.73 0.36 -5.12
C THR A 6 11.97 0.44 -4.24
N GLU A 7 12.70 1.56 -4.20
CA GLU A 7 13.91 1.69 -3.37
C GLU A 7 13.60 1.84 -1.88
N VAL A 8 12.36 2.19 -1.52
CA VAL A 8 11.93 2.40 -0.11
C VAL A 8 11.24 1.16 0.46
N ARG A 9 10.69 0.30 -0.40
CA ARG A 9 9.93 -0.87 0.04
C ARG A 9 10.86 -1.99 0.52
N ASN A 10 10.57 -2.52 1.71
CA ASN A 10 11.10 -3.78 2.18
C ASN A 10 9.96 -4.81 2.32
N GLU A 11 9.79 -5.67 1.31
CA GLU A 11 8.77 -6.74 1.30
C GLU A 11 9.05 -7.90 2.26
N HIS A 12 10.18 -7.84 2.97
CA HIS A 12 10.55 -8.78 4.02
C HIS A 12 10.72 -8.09 5.37
N CYS A 13 10.09 -6.91 5.55
CA CYS A 13 10.12 -6.19 6.81
C CYS A 13 9.54 -7.06 7.94
N LYS A 14 10.29 -7.16 9.05
CA LYS A 14 9.87 -7.89 10.26
C LYS A 14 9.95 -7.02 11.51
N ASP A 15 9.98 -5.71 11.34
CA ASP A 15 10.22 -4.75 12.42
C ASP A 15 9.00 -4.59 13.36
N CYS A 16 7.85 -5.16 13.01
CA CYS A 16 6.66 -5.24 13.87
C CYS A 16 5.85 -6.52 13.57
N SER A 17 4.95 -6.92 14.46
CA SER A 17 4.18 -8.18 14.35
C SER A 17 3.19 -8.25 13.18
N LEU A 18 2.94 -7.16 12.46
CA LEU A 18 2.00 -7.15 11.31
C LEU A 18 2.43 -8.11 10.18
N HIS A 19 3.73 -8.35 10.05
CA HIS A 19 4.28 -9.26 9.04
C HIS A 19 3.86 -10.73 9.26
N GLU A 20 3.38 -11.08 10.45
CA GLU A 20 3.00 -12.46 10.79
C GLU A 20 1.68 -12.87 10.12
N THR A 21 0.84 -11.89 9.77
CA THR A 21 -0.51 -12.12 9.22
C THR A 21 -0.75 -11.51 7.85
N ALA A 22 0.11 -10.58 7.40
CA ALA A 22 -0.03 -9.93 6.11
C ALA A 22 0.43 -10.84 4.96
N GLU A 23 -0.37 -10.97 3.91
CA GLU A 23 0.02 -11.64 2.67
C GLU A 23 1.02 -10.76 1.88
N TYR A 24 0.82 -9.44 1.84
CA TYR A 24 1.76 -8.49 1.25
C TYR A 24 2.35 -7.53 2.29
N VAL A 25 3.53 -7.89 2.79
CA VAL A 25 4.32 -7.03 3.69
C VAL A 25 4.76 -5.75 2.96
N CYS A 26 4.54 -4.60 3.61
CA CYS A 26 4.89 -3.28 3.09
C CYS A 26 4.32 -2.98 1.69
N LEU A 27 3.02 -3.23 1.51
CA LEU A 27 2.26 -2.88 0.31
C LEU A 27 2.55 -1.43 -0.14
N THR A 28 2.89 -1.27 -1.43
CA THR A 28 3.31 0.02 -1.99
C THR A 28 2.12 0.83 -2.48
N GLY A 29 2.19 2.15 -2.35
CA GLY A 29 1.26 3.05 -3.01
C GLY A 29 1.29 2.90 -4.54
N TYR A 30 0.15 3.14 -5.18
CA TYR A 30 -0.02 3.12 -6.62
C TYR A 30 -0.44 4.50 -7.13
N GLY A 31 0.02 4.90 -8.32
CA GLY A 31 -0.41 6.13 -8.96
C GLY A 31 0.64 6.76 -9.87
N ARG A 32 0.29 7.94 -10.40
CA ARG A 32 1.17 8.73 -11.26
C ARG A 32 2.36 9.26 -10.49
N VAL A 33 3.55 9.21 -11.09
CA VAL A 33 4.73 9.92 -10.60
C VAL A 33 5.23 10.85 -11.72
N PRO A 34 5.26 12.18 -11.50
CA PRO A 34 4.84 12.90 -10.30
C PRO A 34 3.31 12.99 -10.17
N ALA A 35 2.80 12.87 -8.94
CA ALA A 35 1.42 13.21 -8.59
C ALA A 35 1.38 14.62 -8.00
N THR A 36 0.26 15.34 -8.20
CA THR A 36 0.00 16.62 -7.53
C THR A 36 -0.56 16.44 -6.12
N THR A 37 -1.15 15.27 -5.85
CA THR A 37 -1.80 14.93 -4.58
C THR A 37 -1.45 13.50 -4.20
N LEU A 38 -1.17 13.27 -2.91
CA LEU A 38 -0.95 11.95 -2.33
C LEU A 38 -2.08 11.65 -1.32
N LEU A 39 -2.69 10.49 -1.44
CA LEU A 39 -3.67 9.98 -0.49
C LEU A 39 -3.01 8.91 0.39
N ILE A 40 -3.16 9.05 1.70
CA ILE A 40 -2.59 8.14 2.70
C ILE A 40 -3.74 7.61 3.56
N GLY A 41 -3.97 6.30 3.50
CA GLY A 41 -4.90 5.60 4.38
C GLY A 41 -4.22 5.16 5.68
N GLU A 42 -4.94 4.40 6.50
CA GLU A 42 -4.41 3.85 7.76
C GLU A 42 -3.51 2.63 7.52
N ALA A 43 -4.07 1.57 6.92
CA ALA A 43 -3.40 0.30 6.67
C ALA A 43 -4.10 -0.45 5.52
N PRO A 44 -3.45 -1.46 4.90
CA PRO A 44 -4.13 -2.39 3.99
C PRO A 44 -5.26 -3.12 4.71
N GLY A 45 -6.45 -3.12 4.11
CA GLY A 45 -7.55 -3.98 4.53
C GLY A 45 -7.44 -5.36 3.90
N LYS A 46 -8.43 -6.22 4.15
CA LYS A 46 -8.43 -7.59 3.62
C LYS A 46 -8.30 -7.66 2.09
N ARG A 47 -9.02 -6.81 1.35
CA ARG A 47 -9.00 -6.85 -0.12
C ARG A 47 -7.68 -6.33 -0.67
N GLU A 48 -7.13 -5.32 -0.02
CA GLU A 48 -5.83 -4.75 -0.35
C GLU A 48 -4.71 -5.77 -0.11
N ASP A 49 -4.78 -6.51 1.00
CA ASP A 49 -3.84 -7.59 1.33
C ASP A 49 -4.09 -8.86 0.50
N ASP A 50 -5.31 -9.14 0.03
CA ASP A 50 -5.51 -10.28 -0.88
C ASP A 50 -5.00 -9.97 -2.32
N GLU A 51 -5.01 -8.69 -2.75
CA GLU A 51 -4.70 -8.28 -4.14
C GLU A 51 -3.35 -7.57 -4.31
N GLY A 52 -2.72 -7.11 -3.22
CA GLY A 52 -1.49 -6.32 -3.28
C GLY A 52 -1.68 -4.90 -3.83
N VAL A 53 -2.92 -4.40 -3.89
CA VAL A 53 -3.28 -3.09 -4.47
C VAL A 53 -4.03 -2.24 -3.42
N PRO A 54 -3.63 -0.98 -3.18
CA PRO A 54 -4.29 -0.14 -2.18
C PRO A 54 -5.68 0.32 -2.66
N PHE A 55 -6.60 0.51 -1.71
CA PHE A 55 -7.95 1.03 -1.98
C PHE A 55 -8.77 0.22 -3.02
N VAL A 56 -8.71 -1.11 -3.01
CA VAL A 56 -9.56 -1.97 -3.87
C VAL A 56 -10.82 -2.50 -3.15
N GLY A 57 -10.88 -2.32 -1.83
CA GLY A 57 -12.02 -2.71 -1.01
C GLY A 57 -13.24 -1.78 -1.15
N LYS A 58 -14.24 -1.98 -0.29
CA LYS A 58 -15.48 -1.18 -0.32
C LYS A 58 -15.24 0.32 -0.13
N ALA A 59 -14.32 0.68 0.78
CA ALA A 59 -13.96 2.07 1.01
C ALA A 59 -13.27 2.69 -0.21
N GLY A 60 -12.42 1.92 -0.89
CA GLY A 60 -11.77 2.33 -2.13
C GLY A 60 -12.75 2.65 -3.25
N LYS A 61 -13.79 1.82 -3.42
CA LYS A 61 -14.88 2.09 -4.39
C LYS A 61 -15.68 3.36 -4.12
N ILE A 62 -15.68 3.85 -2.87
CA ILE A 62 -16.30 5.14 -2.52
C ILE A 62 -15.34 6.30 -2.81
N LEU A 63 -14.03 6.05 -2.67
CA LEU A 63 -12.99 7.02 -3.01
C LEU A 63 -12.87 7.24 -4.52
N ASP A 64 -13.20 6.24 -5.33
CA ASP A 64 -13.30 6.34 -6.79
C ASP A 64 -14.38 7.37 -7.21
N VAL A 65 -13.94 8.62 -7.39
CA VAL A 65 -14.67 9.70 -8.10
C VAL A 65 -14.33 9.71 -9.59
#